data_AF-T0L3Y5-F1
#
_entry.id   AF-T0L3Y5-F1
#
_cell.length_a   1.000
_cell.length_b   1.000
_cell.length_c   1.000
_cell.angle_alpha   90.00
_cell.angle_beta   90.00
_cell.angle_gamma   90.00
#
_symmetry.space_group_name_H-M   'P 1'
#
loop_
_entity.id
_entity.type
_entity.pdbx_description
1 polymer ?
#
loop_
_entity_poly.entity_id
_entity_poly.type
_entity_poly.pdbx_seq_one_letter_code
_entity_poly.pdbx_strand_id
1 'polypeptide(L)'
;MSERSRESKEFYSLKADYGLKVLIFPSLQYIKDDEVDALRKMYDIITEYSDEFIIFSDVNIYGKNVHPVFKHLIKWSKGLCGSFMKWDFPKFIINDKGNLVKVYEPGDRFEVNNPIIKKLLKNKKCVKRQLKIVRYERNPYDIEDSEEEIYY
;
A
#
# COMPACT_ATOMS: atom_id res chain seq x y z
N MET A 1 -19.69 -3.05 9.86
CA MET A 1 -18.69 -3.09 8.76
C MET A 1 -17.81 -1.86 8.92
N SER A 2 -16.50 -2.03 9.07
CA SER A 2 -15.57 -0.90 9.12
C SER A 2 -15.47 -0.24 7.73
N GLU A 3 -15.05 1.04 7.68
CA GLU A 3 -14.89 1.78 6.41
C GLU A 3 -13.90 1.09 5.46
N ARG A 4 -12.84 0.48 6.01
CA ARG A 4 -11.81 -0.26 5.27
C ARG A 4 -12.36 -1.51 4.58
N SER A 5 -13.25 -2.26 5.25
CA SER A 5 -13.92 -3.40 4.64
C SER A 5 -14.83 -3.01 3.47
N ARG A 6 -15.25 -1.74 3.38
CA ARG A 6 -16.04 -1.24 2.24
C ARG A 6 -15.14 -0.84 1.07
N GLU A 7 -14.02 -0.16 1.34
CA GLU A 7 -13.03 0.17 0.30
C GLU A 7 -12.40 -1.08 -0.34
N SER A 8 -12.08 -2.11 0.46
CA SER A 8 -11.58 -3.39 -0.06
C SER A 8 -12.54 -4.00 -1.09
N LYS A 9 -13.84 -4.01 -0.81
CA LYS A 9 -14.86 -4.50 -1.76
C LYS A 9 -14.86 -3.73 -3.09
N GLU A 10 -14.63 -2.42 -3.06
CA GLU A 10 -14.53 -1.61 -4.29
C GLU A 10 -13.26 -1.97 -5.09
N PHE A 11 -12.10 -2.11 -4.43
CA PHE A 11 -10.88 -2.55 -5.08
C PHE A 11 -11.02 -3.94 -5.71
N TYR A 12 -11.75 -4.83 -5.04
CA TYR A 12 -12.05 -6.16 -5.55
C TYR A 12 -12.83 -6.14 -6.86
N SER A 13 -13.95 -5.43 -6.91
CA SER A 13 -14.73 -5.29 -8.14
C SER A 13 -13.86 -4.67 -9.24
N LEU A 14 -13.09 -3.63 -8.92
CA LEU A 14 -12.21 -3.00 -9.90
C LEU A 14 -11.09 -3.91 -10.42
N LYS A 15 -10.51 -4.76 -9.56
CA LYS A 15 -9.51 -5.76 -9.93
C LYS A 15 -10.11 -6.78 -10.89
N ALA A 16 -11.29 -7.31 -10.56
CA ALA A 16 -11.97 -8.31 -11.37
C ALA A 16 -12.39 -7.76 -12.75
N ASP A 17 -12.97 -6.56 -12.77
CA ASP A 17 -13.59 -6.00 -13.97
C ASP A 17 -12.58 -5.31 -14.90
N TYR A 18 -11.55 -4.67 -14.34
CA TYR A 18 -10.65 -3.77 -15.07
C TYR A 18 -9.16 -4.08 -14.89
N GLY A 19 -8.81 -5.10 -14.09
CA GLY A 19 -7.41 -5.48 -13.87
C GLY A 19 -6.63 -4.49 -13.01
N LEU A 20 -7.32 -3.76 -12.13
CA LEU A 20 -6.66 -2.92 -11.11
C LEU A 20 -5.67 -3.76 -10.29
N LYS A 21 -4.49 -3.20 -10.06
CA LYS A 21 -3.49 -3.76 -9.13
C LYS A 21 -3.35 -2.82 -7.96
N VAL A 22 -3.52 -3.35 -6.76
CA VAL A 22 -3.27 -2.64 -5.51
C VAL A 22 -1.93 -3.11 -4.96
N LEU A 23 -1.08 -2.15 -4.63
CA LEU A 23 0.26 -2.34 -4.10
C LEU A 23 0.28 -1.75 -2.69
N ILE A 24 0.64 -2.55 -1.70
CA ILE A 24 0.76 -2.13 -0.30
C ILE A 24 2.24 -2.06 0.06
N PHE A 25 2.66 -0.90 0.55
CA PHE A 25 4.00 -0.65 1.05
C PHE A 25 3.90 -0.42 2.57
N PRO A 26 4.17 -1.45 3.39
CA PRO A 26 4.29 -1.28 4.83
C PRO A 26 5.39 -0.26 5.16
N SER A 27 5.19 0.51 6.22
CA SER A 27 6.15 1.51 6.68
C SER A 27 6.09 1.60 8.20
N LEU A 28 7.09 1.03 8.86
CA LEU A 28 7.30 1.11 10.31
C LEU A 28 7.84 2.47 10.75
N GLN A 29 8.13 3.38 9.82
CA GLN A 29 8.82 4.64 10.08
C GLN A 29 8.12 5.57 11.10
N TYR A 30 6.83 5.34 11.38
CA TYR A 30 6.03 6.06 12.39
C TYR A 30 5.91 5.37 13.74
N ILE A 31 6.22 4.08 13.77
CA ILE A 31 6.07 3.23 14.95
C ILE A 31 7.28 3.48 15.84
N LYS A 32 7.03 3.89 17.08
CA LYS A 32 8.06 3.94 18.11
C LYS A 32 8.31 2.52 18.63
N ASP A 33 9.52 2.27 19.11
CA ASP A 33 9.97 0.93 19.54
C ASP A 33 9.07 0.26 20.60
N ASP A 34 8.21 1.02 21.29
CA ASP A 34 7.26 0.56 22.32
C ASP A 34 5.81 0.35 21.82
N GLU A 35 5.50 0.63 20.55
CA GLU A 35 4.14 0.56 20.00
C GLU A 35 3.79 -0.82 19.40
N VAL A 36 3.83 -1.86 20.24
CA VAL A 36 3.49 -3.27 19.88
C VAL A 36 2.13 -3.40 19.18
N ASP A 37 1.15 -2.58 19.57
CA ASP A 37 -0.19 -2.58 18.96
C ASP A 37 -0.20 -2.06 17.52
N ALA A 38 0.72 -1.15 17.18
CA ALA A 38 0.86 -0.64 15.81
C ALA A 38 1.47 -1.72 14.90
N LEU A 39 2.46 -2.47 15.40
CA LEU A 39 3.03 -3.64 14.71
C LEU A 39 1.96 -4.71 14.45
N ARG A 40 1.17 -5.06 15.47
CA ARG A 40 0.05 -6.02 15.35
C ARG A 40 -0.97 -5.56 14.32
N LYS A 41 -1.40 -4.30 14.36
CA LYS A 41 -2.32 -3.74 13.34
C LYS A 41 -1.76 -3.83 11.92
N MET A 42 -0.47 -3.56 11.74
CA MET A 42 0.14 -3.66 10.43
C MET A 42 0.13 -5.12 9.95
N TYR A 43 0.46 -6.06 10.83
CA TYR A 43 0.43 -7.49 10.54
C TYR A 43 -0.97 -7.98 10.18
N ASP A 44 -2.00 -7.56 10.94
CA ASP A 44 -3.40 -7.92 10.65
C ASP A 44 -3.81 -7.45 9.25
N ILE A 45 -3.44 -6.22 8.86
CA ILE A 45 -3.72 -5.67 7.54
C ILE A 45 -2.98 -6.46 6.46
N ILE A 46 -1.69 -6.76 6.68
CA ILE A 46 -0.90 -7.54 5.73
C ILE A 46 -1.54 -8.90 5.52
N THR A 47 -1.93 -9.57 6.61
CA THR A 47 -2.53 -10.90 6.59
C THR A 47 -3.90 -10.88 5.91
N GLU A 48 -4.79 -9.96 6.30
CA GLU A 48 -6.14 -9.79 5.74
C GLU A 48 -6.10 -9.64 4.21
N TYR A 49 -5.13 -8.90 3.68
CA TYR A 49 -5.05 -8.56 2.26
C TYR A 49 -3.99 -9.33 1.46
N SER A 50 -3.28 -10.28 2.08
CA SER A 50 -2.14 -10.99 1.49
C SER A 50 -2.45 -11.80 0.23
N ASP A 51 -3.65 -12.38 0.13
CA ASP A 51 -4.10 -13.11 -1.05
C ASP A 51 -4.66 -12.18 -2.15
N GLU A 52 -4.93 -10.92 -1.81
CA GLU A 52 -5.68 -10.00 -2.65
C GLU A 52 -4.77 -9.02 -3.39
N PHE A 53 -3.78 -8.50 -2.68
CA PHE A 53 -2.95 -7.38 -3.12
C PHE A 53 -1.47 -7.76 -3.13
N ILE A 54 -0.67 -6.94 -3.81
CA ILE A 54 0.79 -7.13 -3.83
C ILE A 54 1.35 -6.38 -2.62
N ILE A 55 1.92 -7.12 -1.67
CA ILE A 55 2.50 -6.56 -0.45
C ILE A 55 4.02 -6.59 -0.56
N PHE A 56 4.66 -5.45 -0.33
CA PHE A 56 6.12 -5.29 -0.33
C PHE A 56 6.71 -5.48 1.07
N SER A 57 8.04 -5.54 1.16
CA SER A 57 8.75 -5.42 2.44
C SER A 57 8.55 -4.03 3.05
N ASP A 58 8.86 -3.87 4.33
CA ASP A 58 8.93 -2.56 4.98
C ASP A 58 9.81 -1.58 4.17
N VAL A 59 9.37 -0.33 4.07
CA VAL A 59 10.09 0.74 3.38
C VAL A 59 9.98 2.07 4.11
N ASN A 60 11.04 2.87 4.03
CA ASN A 60 10.99 4.27 4.43
C ASN A 60 10.27 5.10 3.37
N ILE A 61 9.25 5.84 3.76
CA ILE A 61 8.45 6.67 2.84
C ILE A 61 8.84 8.16 2.88
N TYR A 62 9.70 8.57 3.82
CA TYR A 62 10.26 9.92 3.91
C TYR A 62 11.70 9.93 4.48
N GLY A 63 12.32 11.12 4.52
CA GLY A 63 13.65 11.32 5.09
C GLY A 63 14.81 10.95 4.16
N LYS A 64 16.01 10.83 4.73
CA LYS A 64 17.26 10.59 3.96
C LYS A 64 17.27 9.24 3.25
N ASN A 65 16.64 8.23 3.85
CA ASN A 65 16.60 6.86 3.36
C ASN A 65 15.30 6.52 2.61
N VAL A 66 14.59 7.54 2.12
CA VAL A 66 13.30 7.35 1.42
C VAL A 66 13.44 6.40 0.23
N HIS A 67 12.52 5.45 0.12
CA HIS A 67 12.48 4.50 -0.99
C HIS A 67 12.25 5.24 -2.33
N PRO A 68 12.92 4.84 -3.43
CA PRO A 68 12.87 5.57 -4.70
C PRO A 68 11.45 5.79 -5.26
N VAL A 69 10.54 4.83 -5.06
CA VAL A 69 9.13 4.96 -5.46
C VAL A 69 8.49 6.16 -4.78
N PHE A 70 8.62 6.29 -3.46
CA PHE A 70 8.04 7.40 -2.70
C PHE A 70 8.73 8.73 -3.02
N LYS A 71 10.05 8.72 -3.25
CA LYS A 71 10.76 9.90 -3.75
C LYS A 71 10.16 10.44 -5.05
N HIS A 72 9.79 9.55 -5.98
CA HIS A 72 9.13 9.94 -7.23
C HIS A 72 7.68 10.40 -7.02
N LEU A 73 6.90 9.68 -6.21
CA LEU A 73 5.52 10.05 -5.92
C LEU A 73 5.41 11.43 -5.26
N ILE A 74 6.27 11.71 -4.27
CA ILE A 74 6.36 13.02 -3.60
C ILE A 74 6.75 14.12 -4.59
N LYS A 75 7.70 13.85 -5.48
CA LYS A 75 8.10 14.83 -6.51
C LYS A 75 6.94 15.12 -7.47
N TRP A 76 6.21 14.09 -7.90
CA TRP A 76 5.11 14.21 -8.85
C TRP A 76 3.84 14.81 -8.27
N SER A 77 3.63 14.71 -6.96
CA SER A 77 2.52 15.39 -6.29
C SER A 77 2.72 16.91 -6.18
N LYS A 78 3.82 17.47 -6.71
CA LYS A 78 4.10 18.92 -6.79
C LYS A 78 3.93 19.66 -5.46
N GLY A 79 4.28 19.01 -4.35
CA GLY A 79 4.20 19.62 -3.01
C GLY A 79 2.85 19.42 -2.31
N LEU A 80 1.88 18.76 -2.93
CA LEU A 80 0.64 18.36 -2.24
C LEU A 80 0.91 17.34 -1.13
N CYS A 81 1.95 16.52 -1.25
CA CYS A 81 2.30 15.47 -0.27
C CYS A 81 3.00 15.93 1.02
N GLY A 82 3.10 17.25 1.27
CA GLY A 82 3.97 17.80 2.31
C GLY A 82 3.85 17.18 3.70
N SER A 83 2.78 17.50 4.45
CA SER A 83 2.62 17.12 5.86
C SER A 83 1.91 15.78 6.07
N PHE A 84 1.11 15.33 5.11
CA PHE A 84 0.26 14.16 5.31
C PHE A 84 0.97 12.83 5.13
N MET A 85 2.14 12.81 4.46
CA MET A 85 2.93 11.58 4.37
C MET A 85 3.22 11.03 5.76
N LYS A 86 3.31 11.91 6.78
CA LYS A 86 3.51 11.61 8.21
C LYS A 86 2.34 10.90 8.91
N TRP A 87 1.31 10.52 8.17
CA TRP A 87 0.09 9.90 8.68
C TRP A 87 -0.22 8.66 7.85
N ASP A 88 -0.98 7.74 8.43
CA ASP A 88 -1.24 6.46 7.79
C ASP A 88 -2.16 6.57 6.56
N PHE A 89 -1.93 5.68 5.59
CA PHE A 89 -2.80 5.41 4.42
C PHE A 89 -2.98 6.51 3.36
N PRO A 90 -1.95 7.27 2.93
CA PRO A 90 -2.05 8.03 1.69
C PRO A 90 -2.19 7.08 0.51
N LYS A 91 -3.02 7.42 -0.48
CA LYS A 91 -3.28 6.57 -1.66
C LYS A 91 -2.86 7.28 -2.94
N PHE A 92 -2.09 6.61 -3.78
CA PHE A 92 -1.58 7.15 -5.03
C PHE A 92 -2.17 6.36 -6.20
N ILE A 93 -2.84 7.05 -7.11
CA ILE A 93 -3.38 6.42 -8.31
C ILE A 93 -2.41 6.67 -9.47
N ILE A 94 -1.91 5.57 -10.01
CA ILE A 94 -0.98 5.56 -11.14
C ILE A 94 -1.68 4.97 -12.35
N ASN A 95 -1.59 5.63 -13.50
CA ASN A 95 -2.11 5.07 -14.74
C ASN A 95 -1.15 4.05 -15.36
N ASP A 96 -1.61 3.39 -16.41
CA ASP A 96 -0.85 2.37 -17.14
C ASP A 96 0.41 2.88 -17.84
N LYS A 97 0.52 4.19 -18.06
CA LYS A 97 1.71 4.86 -18.56
C LYS A 97 2.68 5.25 -17.44
N GLY A 98 2.40 4.88 -16.20
CA GLY A 98 3.23 5.17 -15.03
C GLY A 98 3.09 6.60 -14.50
N ASN A 99 2.06 7.36 -14.89
CA ASN A 99 1.88 8.73 -14.43
C ASN A 99 0.97 8.79 -13.21
N LEU A 100 1.33 9.66 -12.24
CA LEU A 100 0.45 10.01 -11.13
C LEU A 100 -0.74 10.82 -11.62
N VAL A 101 -1.95 10.31 -11.36
CA VAL A 101 -3.21 10.94 -11.80
C VAL A 101 -4.02 11.52 -10.66
N LYS A 102 -3.90 10.96 -9.45
CA LYS A 102 -4.59 11.42 -8.26
C LYS A 102 -3.86 10.98 -7.01
N VAL A 103 -3.91 11.82 -5.98
CA VAL A 103 -3.50 11.52 -4.62
C VAL A 103 -4.72 11.65 -3.73
N TYR A 104 -4.87 10.72 -2.79
CA TYR A 104 -5.85 10.75 -1.71
C TYR A 104 -5.09 10.92 -0.40
N GLU A 105 -5.49 11.90 0.40
CA GLU A 105 -4.93 12.17 1.72
C GLU A 105 -5.40 11.11 2.76
N PRO A 106 -4.71 11.01 3.90
CA PRO A 106 -5.20 10.24 5.05
C PRO A 106 -6.64 10.63 5.39
N GLY A 107 -7.52 9.64 5.48
CA GLY A 107 -8.95 9.85 5.73
C GLY A 107 -9.80 10.09 4.47
N ASP A 108 -9.19 10.43 3.32
CA ASP A 108 -9.93 10.48 2.07
C ASP A 108 -10.40 9.07 1.68
N ARG A 109 -11.68 9.00 1.30
CA ARG A 109 -12.27 7.76 0.79
C ARG A 109 -11.96 7.58 -0.68
N PHE A 110 -11.58 6.37 -1.06
CA PHE A 110 -11.56 5.98 -2.44
C PHE A 110 -12.99 5.96 -2.98
N GLU A 111 -13.18 6.55 -4.16
CA GLU A 111 -14.48 6.63 -4.81
C GLU A 111 -14.39 5.92 -6.16
N VAL A 112 -14.92 4.70 -6.23
CA VAL A 112 -15.03 3.96 -7.51
C VAL A 112 -15.75 4.79 -8.59
N ASN A 113 -16.69 5.64 -8.17
CA ASN A 113 -17.49 6.45 -9.08
C ASN A 113 -16.80 7.74 -9.55
N ASN A 114 -15.60 8.03 -9.06
CA ASN A 114 -14.87 9.23 -9.41
C ASN A 114 -14.65 9.32 -10.94
N PRO A 115 -14.95 10.45 -11.61
CA PRO A 115 -14.84 10.56 -13.06
C PRO A 115 -13.45 10.25 -13.62
N ILE A 116 -12.39 10.59 -12.88
CA ILE A 116 -11.01 10.29 -13.26
C ILE A 116 -10.78 8.78 -13.23
N ILE A 117 -11.21 8.11 -12.15
CA ILE A 117 -11.10 6.66 -12.00
C ILE A 117 -11.91 5.95 -13.09
N LYS A 118 -13.17 6.32 -13.33
CA LYS A 118 -13.97 5.76 -14.43
C LYS A 118 -13.31 5.95 -15.79
N LYS A 119 -12.68 7.10 -16.04
CA LYS A 119 -11.97 7.36 -17.31
C LYS A 119 -10.74 6.46 -17.48
N LEU A 120 -10.01 6.19 -16.41
CA LEU A 120 -8.86 5.28 -16.43
C LEU A 120 -9.28 3.83 -16.68
N LEU A 121 -10.44 3.44 -16.15
CA LEU A 121 -10.98 2.08 -16.26
C LEU A 121 -11.70 1.83 -17.59
N LYS A 122 -12.32 2.85 -18.21
CA LYS A 122 -13.13 2.75 -19.44
C LYS A 122 -12.43 2.12 -20.64
N ASN A 123 -11.09 2.13 -20.68
CA ASN A 123 -10.33 1.75 -21.86
C ASN A 123 -9.67 0.37 -21.78
N LYS A 124 -9.99 -0.46 -20.77
CA LYS A 124 -9.37 -1.77 -20.61
C LYS A 124 -10.37 -2.85 -20.19
N LYS A 125 -10.56 -3.86 -21.05
CA LYS A 125 -10.98 -5.20 -20.58
C LYS A 125 -9.74 -5.87 -20.00
N CYS A 126 -9.85 -6.42 -18.79
CA CYS A 126 -8.77 -7.14 -18.14
C CYS A 126 -8.33 -8.36 -18.98
N VAL A 127 -7.05 -8.42 -19.35
CA VAL A 127 -6.42 -9.68 -19.77
C VAL A 127 -5.88 -10.33 -18.50
N LYS A 128 -6.43 -11.47 -18.10
CA LYS A 128 -5.99 -12.22 -16.92
C LYS A 128 -4.54 -12.70 -17.13
N ARG A 129 -3.56 -11.90 -16.74
CA ARG A 129 -2.18 -12.33 -16.57
C ARG A 129 -2.00 -12.77 -15.12
N GLN A 130 -1.78 -14.07 -14.94
CA GLN A 130 -1.43 -14.65 -13.66
C GLN A 130 -0.01 -14.20 -13.31
N LEU A 131 0.11 -13.28 -12.36
CA LEU A 131 1.40 -12.92 -11.78
C LEU A 131 1.76 -13.98 -10.74
N LYS A 132 3.02 -14.42 -10.72
CA LYS A 132 3.55 -15.24 -9.63
C LYS A 132 3.68 -14.33 -8.40
N ILE A 133 2.71 -14.40 -7.51
CA ILE A 133 2.72 -13.69 -6.24
C ILE A 133 3.67 -14.45 -5.32
N VAL A 134 4.71 -13.78 -4.82
CA VAL A 134 5.58 -14.34 -3.77
C VAL A 134 4.80 -14.19 -2.47
N ARG A 135 4.53 -15.32 -1.82
CA ARG A 135 3.84 -15.39 -0.53
C ARG A 135 4.88 -15.34 0.58
N TYR A 136 4.60 -14.58 1.63
CA TYR A 136 5.34 -14.75 2.88
C TYR A 136 4.83 -16.05 3.52
N GLU A 137 5.71 -17.05 3.64
CA GLU A 137 5.37 -18.35 4.27
C GLU A 137 5.26 -18.25 5.79
N ARG A 138 5.87 -17.21 6.39
CA ARG A 138 5.81 -16.85 7.82
C ARG A 138 5.77 -15.33 7.98
N ASN A 139 5.27 -14.85 9.10
CA ASN A 139 5.29 -13.43 9.44
C ASN A 139 6.75 -12.95 9.54
N PRO A 140 7.21 -11.99 8.70
CA PRO A 140 8.57 -11.48 8.77
C PRO A 140 8.85 -10.65 10.04
N TYR A 141 7.84 -10.39 10.87
CA TYR A 141 7.94 -9.69 12.14
C TYR A 141 7.68 -10.59 13.35
N ASP A 142 7.53 -11.90 13.16
CA ASP A 142 7.63 -12.84 14.27
C ASP A 142 9.12 -12.88 14.67
N ILE A 143 9.47 -12.02 15.63
CA ILE A 143 10.69 -12.18 16.42
C ILE A 143 10.38 -13.33 17.38
N GLU A 144 10.58 -14.57 16.92
CA GLU A 144 10.84 -15.64 17.89
C GLU A 144 12.15 -15.27 18.56
N ASP A 145 12.15 -15.23 19.90
CA ASP A 145 13.32 -14.99 20.75
C ASP A 145 14.46 -15.95 20.38
N SER A 146 15.23 -15.63 19.35
CA SER A 146 16.46 -16.33 19.03
C SER A 146 17.55 -15.69 19.87
N GLU A 147 17.82 -16.29 21.02
CA GLU A 147 19.12 -16.23 21.68
C GLU A 147 20.20 -16.72 20.70
N GLU A 148 20.62 -15.88 19.76
CA GLU A 148 21.87 -16.09 19.04
C GLU A 148 22.96 -15.27 19.73
N GLU A 149 23.73 -15.96 20.58
CA GLU A 149 25.00 -15.48 21.09
C GLU A 149 25.91 -15.07 19.92
N ILE A 150 26.13 -13.76 19.79
CA ILE A 150 27.08 -13.21 18.85
C ILE A 150 28.48 -13.36 19.48
N TYR A 151 29.25 -14.33 19.01
CA TYR A 151 30.69 -14.39 19.31
C TYR A 151 31.43 -13.35 18.44
N TYR A 152 32.22 -12.51 19.10
CA TYR A 152 33.04 -11.43 18.52
C TYR A 152 34.10 -11.91 17.53
#